data_AF-A0A9P6XNY8-F1
#
_entry.id   AF-A0A9P6XNY8-F1
#
_cell.length_a   1.000
_cell.length_b   1.000
_cell.length_c   1.000
_cell.angle_alpha   90.00
_cell.angle_beta   90.00
_cell.angle_gamma   90.00
#
_symmetry.space_group_name_H-M   'P 1'
#
loop_
_entity.id
_entity.type
_entity.pdbx_description
1 polymer ?
#
loop_
_entity_poly.entity_id
_entity_poly.type
_entity_poly.pdbx_seq_one_letter_code
_entity_poly.pdbx_strand_id
1 'polypeptide(L)'
;MGMLYRDTFDLGSRLQPALRSIMEQTGETVALYVRSGEDRICLYRENTSREVRHHVEVGKRISLKDGGSSAHVLRAFTGGTTPLARGIH
;
A
#
# COMPACT_ATOMS: atom_id res chain seq x y z
N MET A 1 -9.28 -3.15 20.87
CA MET A 1 -8.77 -3.37 19.50
C MET A 1 -9.96 -3.70 18.61
N GLY A 2 -10.47 -2.75 17.82
CA GLY A 2 -11.70 -2.97 17.03
C GLY A 2 -12.17 -1.79 16.18
N MET A 3 -11.67 -0.57 16.44
CA MET A 3 -12.07 0.63 15.69
C MET A 3 -11.29 0.84 14.38
N LEU A 4 -10.04 0.36 14.28
CA LEU A 4 -9.24 0.47 13.05
C LEU A 4 -9.85 -0.30 11.87
N TYR A 5 -10.53 -1.43 12.13
CA TYR A 5 -11.11 -2.25 11.07
C TYR A 5 -12.39 -1.64 10.47
N ARG A 6 -13.19 -0.95 11.30
CA ARG A 6 -14.44 -0.31 10.85
C ARG A 6 -14.18 0.89 9.95
N ASP A 7 -13.18 1.71 10.26
CA ASP A 7 -12.82 2.88 9.45
C ASP A 7 -12.23 2.46 8.09
N THR A 8 -11.43 1.38 8.08
CA THR A 8 -10.90 0.81 6.83
C THR A 8 -11.95 0.19 5.92
N PHE A 9 -13.12 -0.19 6.45
CA PHE A 9 -14.18 -0.84 5.67
C PHE A 9 -14.88 0.14 4.71
N ASP A 10 -15.21 1.36 5.16
CA ASP A 10 -15.74 2.41 4.27
C ASP A 10 -14.69 2.86 3.26
N LEU A 11 -13.43 3.01 3.72
CA LEU A 11 -12.31 3.39 2.87
C LEU A 11 -12.06 2.36 1.75
N GLY A 12 -12.13 1.06 2.08
CA GLY A 12 -11.96 -0.03 1.13
C GLY A 12 -12.93 0.01 -0.04
N SER A 13 -14.21 0.24 0.27
CA SER A 13 -15.26 0.33 -0.76
C SER A 13 -15.02 1.47 -1.77
N ARG A 14 -14.35 2.55 -1.34
CA ARG A 14 -14.02 3.70 -2.20
C ARG A 14 -12.67 3.54 -2.90
N LEU A 15 -11.71 2.89 -2.25
CA LEU A 15 -10.35 2.73 -2.77
C LEU A 15 -10.25 1.64 -3.83
N GLN A 16 -10.97 0.52 -3.68
CA GLN A 16 -10.97 -0.56 -4.67
C GLN A 16 -11.28 -0.10 -6.11
N PRO A 17 -12.37 0.65 -6.39
CA PRO A 17 -12.65 1.09 -7.76
C PRO A 17 -11.57 2.05 -8.29
N ALA A 18 -10.98 2.89 -7.44
CA ALA A 18 -9.89 3.77 -7.85
C ALA A 18 -8.62 3.00 -8.21
N LEU A 19 -8.20 2.04 -7.37
CA LEU A 19 -7.04 1.19 -7.62
C LEU A 19 -7.22 0.35 -8.89
N ARG A 20 -8.43 -0.18 -9.09
CA ARG A 20 -8.79 -0.90 -10.32
C ARG A 20 -8.70 0.00 -11.55
N SER A 21 -9.22 1.22 -11.47
CA SER A 21 -9.14 2.16 -12.60
C SER A 21 -7.70 2.50 -12.95
N ILE A 22 -6.82 2.66 -11.96
CA ILE A 22 -5.38 2.86 -12.21
C ILE A 22 -4.78 1.63 -12.88
N MET A 23 -5.05 0.42 -12.37
CA MET A 23 -4.56 -0.82 -12.97
C MET A 23 -5.05 -0.99 -14.41
N GLU A 24 -6.30 -0.67 -14.71
CA GLU A 24 -6.88 -0.72 -16.05
C GLU A 24 -6.23 0.31 -17.00
N GLN A 25 -5.85 1.49 -16.48
CA GLN A 25 -5.19 2.54 -17.27
C GLN A 25 -3.70 2.27 -17.50
N THR A 26 -2.98 1.76 -16.50
CA THR A 26 -1.53 1.51 -16.61
C THR A 26 -1.23 0.13 -17.18
N GLY A 27 -2.16 -0.82 -17.05
CA GLY A 27 -1.91 -2.22 -17.35
C GLY A 27 -0.91 -2.87 -16.41
N GLU A 28 -0.67 -2.28 -15.24
CA GLU A 28 0.28 -2.76 -14.22
C GLU A 28 -0.42 -3.07 -12.90
N THR A 29 0.17 -3.96 -12.11
CA THR A 29 -0.37 -4.32 -10.79
C THR A 29 -0.23 -3.16 -9.81
N VAL A 30 -1.35 -2.83 -9.15
CA VAL A 30 -1.43 -1.71 -8.21
C VAL A 30 -1.61 -2.26 -6.80
N ALA A 31 -0.83 -1.78 -5.85
CA ALA A 31 -0.94 -2.18 -4.45
C ALA A 31 -0.87 -0.98 -3.51
N LEU A 32 -1.77 -0.96 -2.52
CA LEU A 32 -1.81 0.05 -1.47
C LEU A 32 -1.21 -0.52 -0.19
N TYR A 33 -0.22 0.21 0.36
CA TYR A 33 0.44 -0.15 1.60
C TYR A 33 0.22 0.92 2.66
N VAL A 34 0.07 0.47 3.91
CA VAL A 34 0.08 1.36 5.08
C VAL A 34 1.21 0.98 6.01
N ARG A 35 1.79 1.97 6.68
CA ARG A 35 2.82 1.73 7.68
C ARG A 35 2.19 1.31 9.00
N SER A 36 2.76 0.28 9.62
CA SER A 36 2.45 -0.18 10.97
C SER A 36 3.77 -0.43 11.70
N GLY A 37 4.25 0.57 12.45
CA GLY A 37 5.55 0.51 13.12
C GLY A 37 6.70 0.47 12.11
N GLU A 38 7.45 -0.63 12.10
CA GLU A 38 8.57 -0.87 11.17
C GLU A 38 8.19 -1.74 9.97
N ASP A 39 6.93 -2.10 9.84
CA ASP A 39 6.42 -2.89 8.73
C ASP A 39 5.47 -2.06 7.86
N ARG A 40 5.37 -2.44 6.59
CA ARG A 40 4.27 -2.05 5.71
C ARG A 40 3.30 -3.23 5.58
N ILE A 41 2.02 -2.92 5.65
CA ILE A 41 0.92 -3.87 5.48
C ILE A 41 0.28 -3.62 4.12
N CYS A 42 0.16 -4.66 3.30
CA CYS A 42 -0.58 -4.59 2.05
C CYS A 42 -2.09 -4.56 2.36
N LEU A 43 -2.77 -3.43 2.18
CA LEU A 43 -4.21 -3.33 2.43
C LEU A 43 -5.04 -3.74 1.22
N TYR A 44 -4.60 -3.37 0.02
CA TYR A 44 -5.28 -3.69 -1.21
C TYR A 44 -4.26 -3.98 -2.30
N ARG A 45 -4.60 -4.89 -3.20
CA ARG A 45 -3.79 -5.22 -4.36
C ARG A 45 -4.70 -5.64 -5.50
N GLU A 46 -4.62 -4.91 -6.61
CA GLU A 46 -5.30 -5.20 -7.86
C GLU A 46 -4.26 -5.72 -8.85
N ASN A 47 -4.31 -7.01 -9.14
CA ASN A 47 -3.42 -7.65 -10.11
C ASN A 47 -3.98 -7.51 -11.52
N THR A 48 -3.09 -7.36 -12.49
CA THR A 48 -3.49 -7.43 -13.90
C THR A 48 -3.88 -8.85 -14.28
N SER A 49 -4.77 -8.99 -15.27
CA SER A 49 -5.25 -10.29 -15.77
C SER A 49 -4.15 -11.20 -16.32
N ARG A 50 -2.96 -10.66 -16.60
CA ARG A 50 -1.78 -11.39 -17.05
C ARG A 50 -0.94 -11.96 -15.90
N GLU A 51 -1.16 -11.50 -14.66
CA GLU A 51 -0.43 -11.93 -13.47
C GLU A 51 -1.15 -13.14 -12.82
N VAL A 52 -1.20 -14.24 -13.56
CA VAL A 52 -1.69 -15.53 -13.08
C VAL A 52 -0.74 -16.04 -11.97
N ARG A 53 -1.19 -15.92 -10.71
CA ARG A 53 -0.74 -16.68 -9.52
C ARG A 53 0.54 -16.27 -8.77
N HIS A 54 0.62 -15.02 -8.31
CA HIS A 54 1.39 -14.73 -7.09
C HIS A 54 0.54 -13.93 -6.09
N HIS A 55 -0.16 -14.65 -5.20
CA HIS A 55 -0.88 -14.06 -4.08
C HIS A 55 0.14 -13.45 -3.09
N VAL A 56 0.46 -12.17 -3.25
CA VAL A 56 0.73 -11.36 -2.06
C VAL A 56 -0.62 -11.13 -1.42
N GLU A 57 -0.91 -11.91 -0.38
CA GLU A 57 -2.17 -11.83 0.34
C GLU A 57 -2.32 -10.44 0.96
N VAL A 58 -3.48 -9.82 0.75
CA VAL A 58 -3.91 -8.67 1.55
C VAL A 58 -3.74 -9.03 3.03
N GLY A 59 -3.18 -8.10 3.81
CA GLY A 59 -2.78 -8.32 5.19
C GLY A 59 -1.34 -8.79 5.39
N LYS A 60 -0.61 -9.11 4.31
CA LYS A 60 0.83 -9.45 4.43
C LYS A 60 1.61 -8.26 4.98
N ARG A 61 2.39 -8.54 6.03
CA ARG A 61 3.38 -7.63 6.60
C ARG A 61 4.71 -7.83 5.88
N ILE A 62 5.30 -6.73 5.44
CA ILE A 62 6.62 -6.70 4.78
C ILE A 62 7.44 -5.67 5.52
N SER A 63 8.68 -5.99 5.87
CA SER A 63 9.45 -5.07 6.70
C SER A 63 9.92 -3.86 5.88
N LEU A 64 9.84 -2.66 6.47
CA LEU A 64 10.35 -1.45 5.81
C LEU A 64 11.87 -1.44 5.67
N LYS A 65 12.57 -2.35 6.36
CA LYS A 65 14.02 -2.57 6.21
C LYS A 65 14.37 -3.36 4.95
N ASP A 66 13.40 -4.10 4.40
CA ASP A 66 13.56 -4.86 3.15
C ASP A 66 13.58 -3.94 1.91
N GLY A 67 13.32 -2.64 2.11
CA GLY A 67 13.45 -1.61 1.08
C GLY A 67 12.32 -1.59 0.04
N GLY A 68 12.65 -1.06 -1.14
CA GLY A 68 11.71 -0.87 -2.25
C GLY A 68 10.94 0.45 -2.19
N SER A 69 10.40 0.87 -3.34
CA SER A 69 9.82 2.21 -3.52
C SER A 69 8.75 2.56 -2.48
N SER A 70 7.83 1.63 -2.18
CA SER A 70 6.80 1.89 -1.17
C SER A 70 7.36 2.01 0.26
N ALA A 71 8.51 1.41 0.58
CA ALA A 71 9.14 1.58 1.90
C ALA A 71 9.78 2.97 2.03
N HIS A 72 10.41 3.46 0.97
CA HIS A 72 10.98 4.82 0.96
C HIS A 72 9.89 5.88 1.09
N VAL A 73 8.82 5.77 0.32
CA VAL A 73 7.67 6.67 0.39
C VAL A 73 7.02 6.59 1.78
N LEU A 74 6.70 5.40 2.27
CA LEU A 74 6.07 5.28 3.59
C LEU A 74 6.95 5.86 4.69
N ARG A 75 8.26 5.58 4.70
CA ARG A 75 9.16 6.21 5.67
C ARG A 75 9.12 7.74 5.55
N ALA A 76 9.19 8.30 4.35
CA ALA A 76 9.24 9.74 4.14
C ALA A 76 7.99 10.50 4.62
N PHE A 77 6.81 9.93 4.38
CA PHE A 77 5.54 10.64 4.56
C PHE A 77 4.75 10.24 5.81
N THR A 78 5.15 9.18 6.52
CA THR A 78 4.42 8.70 7.72
C THR A 78 5.26 8.77 8.99
N GLY A 79 6.06 9.84 9.13
CA GLY A 79 6.83 10.12 10.35
C GLY A 79 8.11 9.29 10.50
N GLY A 80 8.67 8.77 9.41
CA GLY A 80 10.02 8.23 9.38
C GLY A 80 11.00 9.28 8.86
N THR A 81 12.21 9.32 9.40
CA THR A 81 13.25 10.18 8.85
C THR A 81 13.72 9.56 7.53
N THR A 82 13.40 10.20 6.41
CA THR A 82 14.08 9.92 5.14
C THR A 82 14.68 11.21 4.60
N PRO A 83 15.77 11.13 3.81
CA PRO A 83 16.35 12.29 3.15
C PRO A 83 15.36 13.08 2.28
N LEU A 84 14.30 12.43 1.78
CA LEU A 84 13.27 13.03 0.91
C LEU A 84 12.14 13.74 1.67
N ALA A 85 12.01 13.53 2.99
CA ALA A 85 10.96 14.16 3.81
C ALA A 85 11.10 15.69 3.87
N ARG A 86 12.30 16.24 3.59
CA ARG A 86 12.57 17.68 3.64
C ARG A 86 12.12 18.48 2.43
N GLY A 87 11.69 17.83 1.34
CA GLY A 87 11.34 18.50 0.08
C GLY A 87 9.84 18.74 -0.14
N ILE A 88 9.02 18.46 0.88
CA ILE A 88 7.56 18.41 0.75
C ILE A 88 6.97 19.34 1.81
N HIS A 89 7.24 20.62 1.63
CA HIS A 89 6.67 21.71 2.39
C HIS A 89 6.17 22.79 1.44
#